data_AF-A0A0F6YMH9-F1
#
_entry.id   AF-A0A0F6YMH9-F1
#
_cell.length_a   1.000
_cell.length_b   1.000
_cell.length_c   1.000
_cell.angle_alpha   90.00
_cell.angle_beta   90.00
_cell.angle_gamma   90.00
#
_symmetry.space_group_name_H-M   'P 1'
#
loop_
_entity.id
_entity.type
_entity.pdbx_description
1 polymer ?
#
loop_
_entity_poly.entity_id
_entity_poly.type
_entity_poly.pdbx_seq_one_letter_code
_entity_poly.pdbx_strand_id
1 'polypeptide(L)'
;MTDVSSAAVWIEPVMLACIEDRRFFEELAPEPRAMVTLWAMRAEVQRRGLAHFVDDVPDWIVKDVPRAAEALGEHALKDAFASLLPALKRGRAARFSGKGVEWSAHAGIEPLVASLGDALVARVIASKRAFGAVRARAETIHAEARAAHKREAEAVQESAKAKVRSRFDGLREKARPWSMQTRFAVEDAVSHAKFGVGRVRALVPPNKIEVEFEDGSIRTMLHAAQ
;
A
#
# COMPACT_ATOMS: atom_id res chain seq x y z
N MET A 1 11.95 27.61 17.43
CA MET A 1 11.73 26.53 16.46
C MET A 1 10.91 25.46 17.13
N THR A 2 9.66 25.29 16.72
CA THR A 2 8.80 24.19 17.18
C THR A 2 9.24 22.92 16.45
N ASP A 3 9.62 21.88 17.17
CA ASP A 3 10.14 20.65 16.56
C ASP A 3 9.00 19.78 16.01
N VAL A 4 8.99 19.55 14.70
CA VAL A 4 8.02 18.69 13.99
C VAL A 4 8.03 17.28 14.56
N SER A 5 9.21 16.77 14.94
CA SER A 5 9.39 15.44 15.51
C SER A 5 8.65 15.31 16.84
N SER A 6 8.70 16.37 17.65
CA SER A 6 7.99 16.44 18.93
C SER A 6 6.46 16.41 18.77
N ALA A 7 5.91 17.02 17.71
CA ALA A 7 4.47 16.96 17.43
C ALA A 7 4.05 15.60 16.86
N ALA A 8 4.86 15.04 15.96
CA ALA A 8 4.62 13.75 15.30
C ALA A 8 4.35 12.62 16.31
N VAL A 9 5.13 12.57 17.41
CA VAL A 9 4.97 11.57 18.49
C VAL A 9 3.55 11.52 19.08
N TRP A 10 2.82 12.63 19.06
CA TRP A 10 1.46 12.71 19.61
C TRP A 10 0.38 12.42 18.59
N ILE A 11 0.55 12.94 17.37
CA ILE A 11 -0.50 12.91 16.36
C ILE A 11 -0.43 11.70 15.43
N GLU A 12 0.76 11.18 15.12
CA GLU A 12 0.90 10.08 14.16
C GLU A 12 0.18 8.80 14.57
N PRO A 13 0.25 8.30 15.82
CA PRO A 13 -0.50 7.10 16.21
C PRO A 13 -2.01 7.29 16.02
N VAL A 14 -2.52 8.49 16.33
CA VAL A 14 -3.94 8.85 16.21
C VAL A 14 -4.35 9.00 14.76
N MET A 15 -3.50 9.62 13.93
CA MET A 15 -3.70 9.74 12.49
C MET A 15 -3.78 8.36 11.82
N LEU A 16 -2.83 7.48 12.11
CA LEU A 16 -2.81 6.13 11.56
C LEU A 16 -4.08 5.36 11.96
N ALA A 17 -4.50 5.44 13.23
CA ALA A 17 -5.77 4.83 13.64
C ALA A 17 -7.00 5.41 12.92
N CYS A 18 -7.02 6.71 12.60
CA CYS A 18 -8.11 7.32 11.83
C CYS A 18 -8.14 6.89 10.36
N ILE A 19 -6.97 6.56 9.80
CA ILE A 19 -6.84 6.00 8.45
C ILE A 19 -7.44 4.58 8.43
N GLU A 20 -7.17 3.78 9.47
CA GLU A 20 -7.66 2.39 9.55
C GLU A 20 -9.12 2.28 9.99
N ASP A 21 -9.59 3.18 10.85
CA ASP A 21 -10.91 3.11 11.48
C ASP A 21 -11.69 4.44 11.37
N ARG A 22 -12.72 4.42 10.50
CA ARG A 22 -13.64 5.54 10.31
C ARG A 22 -14.41 5.91 11.58
N ARG A 23 -14.83 4.93 12.37
CA ARG A 23 -15.61 5.17 13.59
C ARG A 23 -14.73 5.86 14.64
N PHE A 24 -13.48 5.43 14.77
CA PHE A 24 -12.52 6.12 15.64
C PHE A 24 -12.35 7.58 15.23
N PHE A 25 -12.19 7.86 13.92
CA PHE A 25 -12.17 9.22 13.39
C PHE A 25 -13.44 10.02 13.72
N GLU A 26 -14.61 9.42 13.54
CA GLU A 26 -15.92 10.04 13.82
C GLU A 26 -16.22 10.23 15.32
N GLU A 27 -15.49 9.56 16.21
CA GLU A 27 -15.60 9.71 17.66
C GLU A 27 -14.63 10.76 18.24
N LEU A 28 -13.59 11.17 17.47
CA LEU A 28 -12.66 12.21 17.91
C LEU A 28 -13.39 13.54 18.17
N ALA A 29 -12.99 14.24 19.23
CA ALA A 29 -13.43 15.61 19.45
C ALA A 29 -13.11 16.50 18.23
N PRO A 30 -13.91 17.55 17.97
CA PRO A 30 -13.79 18.35 16.73
C PRO A 30 -12.37 18.89 16.47
N GLU A 31 -11.70 19.39 17.52
CA GLU A 31 -10.36 19.98 17.39
C GLU A 31 -9.27 18.93 17.07
N PRO A 32 -9.10 17.82 17.84
CA PRO A 32 -8.20 16.73 17.45
C PRO A 32 -8.48 16.15 16.06
N ARG A 33 -9.76 16.01 15.68
CA ARG A 33 -10.14 15.54 14.34
C ARG A 33 -9.65 16.49 13.25
N ALA A 34 -9.83 17.79 13.44
CA ALA A 34 -9.37 18.80 12.51
C ALA A 34 -7.84 18.77 12.36
N MET A 35 -7.12 18.68 13.48
CA MET A 35 -5.66 18.57 13.47
C MET A 35 -5.18 17.31 12.75
N VAL A 36 -5.77 16.14 13.02
CA VAL A 36 -5.44 14.88 12.31
C VAL A 36 -5.68 15.00 10.82
N THR A 37 -6.81 15.58 10.41
CA THR A 37 -7.17 15.75 9.00
C THR A 37 -6.16 16.63 8.27
N LEU A 38 -5.84 17.81 8.82
CA LEU A 38 -4.87 18.71 8.20
C LEU A 38 -3.44 18.17 8.29
N TRP A 39 -3.10 17.38 9.32
CA TRP A 39 -1.80 16.73 9.43
C TRP A 39 -1.62 15.65 8.37
N ALA A 40 -2.60 14.78 8.17
CA ALA A 40 -2.59 13.76 7.12
C ALA A 40 -2.44 14.40 5.73
N MET A 41 -3.21 15.46 5.46
CA MET A 41 -3.10 16.22 4.22
C MET A 41 -1.71 16.83 4.04
N ARG A 42 -1.18 17.51 5.06
CA ARG A 42 0.16 18.09 5.00
C ARG A 42 1.23 17.03 4.74
N ALA A 43 1.19 15.92 5.47
CA ALA A 43 2.17 14.86 5.34
C ALA A 43 2.18 14.26 3.92
N GLU A 44 1.02 13.95 3.35
CA GLU A 44 0.93 13.36 2.02
C GLU A 44 1.23 14.36 0.89
N VAL A 45 0.69 15.58 0.98
CA VAL A 45 0.96 16.63 -0.02
C VAL A 45 2.46 16.96 -0.06
N GLN A 46 3.12 17.09 1.09
CA GLN A 46 4.56 17.36 1.11
C GLN A 46 5.41 16.20 0.58
N ARG A 47 4.95 14.96 0.77
CA ARG A 47 5.70 13.76 0.38
C ARG A 47 5.53 13.41 -1.10
N ARG A 48 4.30 13.56 -1.62
CA ARG A 48 3.91 13.03 -2.93
C ARG A 48 2.99 13.96 -3.74
N GLY A 49 2.55 15.08 -3.18
CA GLY A 49 1.65 16.02 -3.83
C GLY A 49 0.17 15.73 -3.58
N LEU A 50 -0.69 16.66 -4.00
CA LEU A 50 -2.12 16.63 -3.70
C LEU A 50 -2.87 15.42 -4.26
N ALA A 51 -2.48 14.93 -5.43
CA ALA A 51 -3.11 13.77 -6.06
C ALA A 51 -3.00 12.52 -5.15
N HIS A 52 -1.81 12.30 -4.59
CA HIS A 52 -1.56 11.17 -3.70
C HIS A 52 -2.32 11.27 -2.38
N PHE A 53 -2.49 12.48 -1.82
CA PHE A 53 -3.36 12.64 -0.66
C PHE A 53 -4.79 12.16 -0.95
N VAL A 54 -5.35 12.50 -2.11
CA VAL A 54 -6.72 12.09 -2.46
C VAL A 54 -6.84 10.58 -2.69
N ASP A 55 -5.79 9.96 -3.21
CA ASP A 55 -5.78 8.54 -3.59
C ASP A 55 -5.39 7.61 -2.42
N ASP A 56 -4.40 8.00 -1.63
CA ASP A 56 -3.82 7.17 -0.57
C ASP A 56 -4.55 7.37 0.78
N VAL A 57 -5.24 8.49 0.98
CA VAL A 57 -5.96 8.77 2.24
C VAL A 57 -7.45 8.42 2.12
N PRO A 58 -8.06 7.79 3.15
CA PRO A 58 -9.45 7.43 3.11
C PRO A 58 -10.41 8.57 2.86
N ASP A 59 -11.50 8.19 2.20
CA ASP A 59 -12.48 9.10 1.66
C ASP A 59 -13.13 10.03 2.69
N TRP A 60 -13.33 9.52 3.90
CA TRP A 60 -13.91 10.28 5.00
C TRP A 60 -12.98 11.38 5.51
N ILE A 61 -11.66 11.17 5.52
CA ILE A 61 -10.69 12.19 5.92
C ILE A 61 -10.59 13.25 4.85
N VAL A 62 -10.47 12.84 3.57
CA VAL A 62 -10.40 13.78 2.44
C VAL A 62 -11.63 14.69 2.39
N LYS A 63 -12.82 14.15 2.64
CA LYS A 63 -14.07 14.93 2.68
C LYS A 63 -14.19 15.84 3.90
N ASP A 64 -13.46 15.57 4.98
CA ASP A 64 -13.48 16.39 6.20
C ASP A 64 -12.56 17.62 6.10
N VAL A 65 -11.66 17.69 5.11
CA VAL A 65 -10.69 18.80 4.96
C VAL A 65 -11.32 20.20 5.06
N PRO A 66 -12.44 20.54 4.37
CA PRO A 66 -13.02 21.87 4.51
C PRO A 66 -13.51 22.17 5.93
N ARG A 67 -14.10 21.17 6.60
CA ARG A 67 -14.58 21.30 7.99
C ARG A 67 -13.41 21.44 8.96
N ALA A 68 -12.34 20.67 8.76
CA ALA A 68 -11.12 20.74 9.54
C ALA A 68 -10.43 22.10 9.37
N ALA A 69 -10.33 22.59 8.13
CA ALA A 69 -9.78 23.91 7.81
C ALA A 69 -10.60 25.02 8.48
N GLU A 70 -11.93 24.96 8.41
CA GLU A 70 -12.82 25.90 9.11
C GLU A 70 -12.62 25.90 10.62
N ALA A 71 -12.56 24.72 11.24
CA ALA A 71 -12.38 24.58 12.68
C ALA A 71 -11.04 25.16 13.18
N LEU A 72 -10.03 25.24 12.30
CA LEU A 72 -8.71 25.78 12.59
C LEU A 72 -8.48 27.19 12.03
N GLY A 73 -9.52 27.83 11.46
CA GLY A 73 -9.45 29.19 10.92
C GLY A 73 -8.70 29.30 9.58
N GLU A 74 -8.46 28.19 8.89
CA GLU A 74 -7.75 28.11 7.60
C GLU A 74 -8.71 28.35 6.42
N HIS A 75 -9.35 29.53 6.38
CA HIS A 75 -10.44 29.82 5.44
C HIS A 75 -10.03 29.70 3.96
N ALA A 76 -8.84 30.17 3.59
CA ALA A 76 -8.34 30.05 2.22
C ALA A 76 -8.21 28.58 1.77
N LEU A 77 -7.74 27.72 2.67
CA LEU A 77 -7.64 26.28 2.42
C LEU A 77 -9.02 25.63 2.35
N LYS A 78 -9.94 26.00 3.25
CA LYS A 78 -11.34 25.56 3.21
C LYS A 78 -11.95 25.84 1.84
N ASP A 79 -11.87 27.08 1.37
CA ASP A 79 -12.51 27.51 0.14
C ASP A 79 -11.88 26.84 -1.08
N ALA A 80 -10.54 26.78 -1.13
CA ALA A 80 -9.82 26.09 -2.19
C ALA A 80 -10.19 24.60 -2.27
N PHE A 81 -10.22 23.90 -1.13
CA PHE A 81 -10.53 22.47 -1.10
C PHE A 81 -12.01 22.18 -1.33
N ALA A 82 -12.92 23.03 -0.84
CA ALA A 82 -14.35 22.90 -1.10
C ALA A 82 -14.67 23.00 -2.59
N SER A 83 -13.97 23.86 -3.32
CA SER A 83 -14.08 23.97 -4.78
C SER A 83 -13.57 22.72 -5.52
N LEU A 84 -12.61 22.00 -4.93
CA LEU A 84 -12.02 20.78 -5.49
C LEU A 84 -12.90 19.54 -5.29
N LEU A 85 -13.62 19.42 -4.16
CA LEU A 85 -14.39 18.22 -3.81
C LEU A 85 -15.35 17.70 -4.91
N PRO A 86 -16.11 18.54 -5.64
CA PRO A 86 -16.96 18.08 -6.75
C PRO A 86 -16.18 17.45 -7.92
N ALA A 87 -14.90 17.83 -8.11
CA ALA A 87 -14.02 17.20 -9.10
C ALA A 87 -13.52 15.84 -8.60
N LEU A 88 -13.18 15.72 -7.31
CA LEU A 88 -12.70 14.46 -6.71
C LEU A 88 -13.75 13.35 -6.72
N LYS A 89 -15.04 13.69 -6.50
CA LYS A 89 -16.16 12.72 -6.57
C LYS A 89 -16.28 12.04 -7.94
N ARG A 90 -15.79 12.67 -9.01
CA ARG A 90 -15.80 12.13 -10.38
C ARG A 90 -14.55 11.28 -10.69
N GLY A 91 -13.49 11.39 -9.87
CA GLY A 91 -12.14 10.91 -10.18
C GLY A 91 -11.71 9.60 -9.52
N ARG A 92 -12.18 9.22 -8.32
CA ARG A 92 -11.73 7.94 -7.72
C ARG A 92 -12.21 6.68 -8.45
N ALA A 93 -13.24 6.79 -9.29
CA ALA A 93 -13.66 5.74 -10.21
C ALA A 93 -12.86 5.73 -11.53
N ALA A 94 -12.23 6.85 -11.90
CA ALA A 94 -11.43 6.98 -13.11
C ALA A 94 -9.97 6.60 -12.81
N ARG A 95 -9.71 5.31 -12.59
CA ARG A 95 -8.33 4.82 -12.57
C ARG A 95 -7.67 5.14 -13.91
N PHE A 96 -6.69 6.03 -13.85
CA PHE A 96 -5.36 5.87 -14.46
C PHE A 96 -5.31 5.38 -15.91
N SER A 97 -6.20 5.87 -16.78
CA SER A 97 -6.06 5.71 -18.23
C SER A 97 -6.43 7.02 -18.95
N GLY A 98 -5.49 7.96 -18.93
CA GLY A 98 -5.28 8.85 -20.08
C GLY A 98 -6.22 10.04 -20.32
N LYS A 99 -7.17 10.38 -19.43
CA LYS A 99 -7.99 11.60 -19.62
C LYS A 99 -8.24 12.41 -18.34
N GLY A 100 -7.43 13.45 -18.15
CA GLY A 100 -7.97 14.81 -18.03
C GLY A 100 -8.49 15.29 -16.68
N VAL A 101 -7.81 15.03 -15.57
CA VAL A 101 -7.86 15.99 -14.44
C VAL A 101 -6.59 16.84 -14.53
N GLU A 102 -6.75 18.06 -15.02
CA GLU A 102 -5.68 19.07 -14.97
C GLU A 102 -5.50 19.51 -13.52
N TRP A 103 -4.62 18.83 -12.78
CA TRP A 103 -4.22 19.22 -11.44
C TRP A 103 -3.57 20.62 -11.41
N SER A 104 -3.13 21.13 -12.56
CA SER A 104 -2.65 22.50 -12.77
C SER A 104 -3.64 23.57 -12.30
N ALA A 105 -4.95 23.34 -12.44
CA ALA A 105 -6.00 24.24 -11.97
C ALA A 105 -6.06 24.35 -10.42
N HIS A 106 -5.37 23.47 -9.71
CA HIS A 106 -5.37 23.38 -8.25
C HIS A 106 -3.98 23.64 -7.63
N ALA A 107 -3.04 24.20 -8.41
CA ALA A 107 -1.70 24.57 -7.95
C ALA A 107 -1.70 25.51 -6.73
N GLY A 108 -2.79 26.23 -6.48
CA GLY A 108 -2.94 27.10 -5.30
C GLY A 108 -3.10 26.36 -3.96
N ILE A 109 -3.42 25.07 -3.95
CA ILE A 109 -3.62 24.31 -2.70
C ILE A 109 -2.30 23.95 -2.04
N GLU A 110 -1.29 23.51 -2.79
CA GLU A 110 -0.02 23.06 -2.22
C GLU A 110 0.72 24.16 -1.43
N PRO A 111 0.78 25.43 -1.91
CA PRO A 111 1.32 26.53 -1.11
C PRO A 111 0.54 26.78 0.18
N LEU A 112 -0.80 26.65 0.17
CA LEU A 112 -1.63 26.79 1.36
C LEU A 112 -1.31 25.67 2.37
N VAL A 113 -1.17 24.43 1.90
CA VAL A 113 -0.79 23.29 2.73
C VAL A 113 0.62 23.46 3.32
N ALA A 114 1.56 23.98 2.53
CA ALA A 114 2.90 24.30 3.01
C ALA A 114 2.87 25.34 4.15
N SER A 115 1.97 26.33 4.06
CA SER A 115 1.83 27.40 5.06
C SER A 115 1.24 26.94 6.41
N LEU A 116 0.60 25.77 6.47
CA LEU A 116 0.08 25.19 7.73
C LEU A 116 1.18 24.87 8.76
N GLY A 117 2.44 24.70 8.32
CA GLY A 117 3.52 24.03 9.06
C GLY A 117 3.61 24.39 10.54
N ASP A 118 4.09 25.59 10.86
CA ASP A 118 4.43 25.93 12.25
C ASP A 118 3.19 26.08 13.15
N ALA A 119 2.10 26.61 12.60
CA ALA A 119 0.85 26.81 13.33
C ALA A 119 0.19 25.48 13.70
N LEU A 120 0.16 24.52 12.76
CA LEU A 120 -0.39 23.19 13.02
C LEU A 120 0.46 22.42 14.02
N VAL A 121 1.80 22.46 13.89
CA VAL A 121 2.73 21.84 14.84
C VAL A 121 2.54 22.40 16.25
N ALA A 122 2.43 23.73 16.39
CA ALA A 122 2.20 24.37 17.69
C ALA A 122 0.85 23.95 18.31
N ARG A 123 -0.22 23.88 17.51
CA ARG A 123 -1.55 23.40 17.96
C ARG A 123 -1.50 21.97 18.47
N VAL A 124 -0.83 21.07 17.74
CA VAL A 124 -0.67 19.66 18.16
C VAL A 124 0.03 19.55 19.50
N ILE A 125 1.12 20.31 19.69
CA ILE A 125 1.87 20.31 20.95
C ILE A 125 1.03 20.87 22.10
N ALA A 126 0.28 21.95 21.86
CA ALA A 126 -0.65 22.52 22.83
C ALA A 126 -1.75 21.50 23.23
N SER A 127 -2.21 20.70 22.29
CA SER A 127 -3.28 19.72 22.47
C SER A 127 -2.78 18.31 22.83
N LYS A 128 -1.53 18.18 23.31
CA LYS A 128 -0.92 16.90 23.72
C LYS A 128 -1.78 16.09 24.71
N ARG A 129 -2.52 16.75 25.60
CA ARG A 129 -3.39 16.09 26.57
C ARG A 129 -4.60 15.43 25.90
N ALA A 130 -5.18 16.09 24.90
CA ALA A 130 -6.29 15.55 24.13
C ALA A 130 -5.83 14.32 23.31
N PHE A 131 -4.66 14.41 22.67
CA PHE A 131 -4.06 13.26 21.97
C PHE A 131 -3.67 12.13 22.93
N GLY A 132 -3.06 12.45 24.06
CA GLY A 132 -2.70 11.46 25.08
C GLY A 132 -3.90 10.65 25.60
N ALA A 133 -5.08 11.28 25.70
CA ALA A 133 -6.31 10.61 26.15
C ALA A 133 -6.82 9.54 25.15
N VAL A 134 -6.54 9.68 23.86
CA VAL A 134 -7.00 8.75 22.81
C VAL A 134 -5.88 7.86 22.25
N ARG A 135 -4.62 8.16 22.58
CA ARG A 135 -3.44 7.52 22.01
C ARG A 135 -3.38 6.01 22.25
N ALA A 136 -3.65 5.56 23.47
CA ALA A 136 -3.60 4.13 23.79
C ALA A 136 -4.59 3.33 22.92
N ARG A 137 -5.80 3.84 22.74
CA ARG A 137 -6.80 3.23 21.85
C ARG A 137 -6.34 3.26 20.38
N ALA A 138 -5.75 4.37 19.94
CA ALA A 138 -5.22 4.50 18.59
C ALA A 138 -4.12 3.48 18.29
N GLU A 139 -3.19 3.28 19.23
CA GLU A 139 -2.12 2.30 19.11
C GLU A 139 -2.66 0.87 19.01
N THR A 140 -3.71 0.52 19.76
CA THR A 140 -4.39 -0.77 19.65
C THR A 140 -5.00 -0.96 18.25
N ILE A 141 -5.78 0.01 17.77
CA ILE A 141 -6.41 -0.05 16.43
C ILE A 141 -5.35 -0.27 15.35
N HIS A 142 -4.27 0.51 15.39
CA HIS A 142 -3.22 0.42 14.38
C HIS A 142 -2.40 -0.88 14.50
N ALA A 143 -2.20 -1.42 15.70
CA ALA A 143 -1.56 -2.71 15.89
C ALA A 143 -2.41 -3.87 15.34
N GLU A 144 -3.73 -3.83 15.57
CA GLU A 144 -4.68 -4.81 15.03
C GLU A 144 -4.74 -4.79 13.51
N ALA A 145 -4.79 -3.60 12.90
CA ALA A 145 -4.75 -3.43 11.45
C ALA A 145 -3.46 -4.01 10.84
N ARG A 146 -2.30 -3.71 11.44
CA ARG A 146 -1.01 -4.29 11.00
C ARG A 146 -0.98 -5.82 11.13
N ALA A 147 -1.54 -6.36 12.21
CA ALA A 147 -1.64 -7.81 12.39
C ALA A 147 -2.57 -8.44 11.35
N ALA A 148 -3.69 -7.80 11.01
CA ALA A 148 -4.60 -8.26 9.97
C ALA A 148 -3.94 -8.27 8.59
N HIS A 149 -3.28 -7.17 8.19
CA HIS A 149 -2.55 -7.10 6.93
C HIS A 149 -1.44 -8.14 6.82
N LYS A 150 -0.72 -8.40 7.91
CA LYS A 150 0.30 -9.47 7.93
C LYS A 150 -0.32 -10.84 7.65
N ARG A 151 -1.44 -11.17 8.30
CA ARG A 151 -2.14 -12.44 8.09
C ARG A 151 -2.66 -12.59 6.66
N GLU A 152 -3.18 -11.51 6.08
CA GLU A 152 -3.64 -11.48 4.69
C GLU A 152 -2.47 -11.72 3.72
N ALA A 153 -1.35 -11.04 3.92
CA ALA A 153 -0.15 -11.23 3.09
C ALA A 153 0.39 -12.67 3.17
N GLU A 154 0.41 -13.26 4.37
CA GLU A 154 0.79 -14.66 4.59
C GLU A 154 -0.19 -15.62 3.89
N ALA A 155 -1.50 -15.38 3.98
CA ALA A 155 -2.52 -16.17 3.30
C ALA A 155 -2.41 -16.09 1.77
N VAL A 156 -2.14 -14.90 1.22
CA VAL A 156 -1.90 -14.72 -0.22
C VAL A 156 -0.65 -15.48 -0.65
N GLN A 157 0.45 -15.39 0.09
CA GLN A 157 1.66 -16.16 -0.20
C GLN A 157 1.42 -17.67 -0.13
N GLU A 158 0.71 -18.16 0.88
CA GLU A 158 0.41 -19.58 1.02
C GLU A 158 -0.50 -20.06 -0.11
N SER A 159 -1.51 -19.27 -0.50
CA SER A 159 -2.36 -19.58 -1.64
C SER A 159 -1.58 -19.63 -2.96
N ALA A 160 -0.60 -18.75 -3.14
CA ALA A 160 0.28 -18.73 -4.31
C ALA A 160 1.16 -19.99 -4.34
N LYS A 161 1.76 -20.37 -3.21
CA LYS A 161 2.53 -21.61 -3.08
C LYS A 161 1.68 -22.84 -3.33
N ALA A 162 0.46 -22.87 -2.80
CA ALA A 162 -0.48 -23.97 -3.02
C ALA A 162 -0.88 -24.14 -4.49
N LYS A 163 -1.10 -23.03 -5.23
CA LYS A 163 -1.36 -23.05 -6.67
C LYS A 163 -0.16 -23.54 -7.49
N VAL A 164 1.05 -23.17 -7.10
CA VAL A 164 2.26 -23.71 -7.74
C VAL A 164 2.33 -25.22 -7.48
N ARG A 165 2.19 -25.65 -6.23
CA ARG A 165 2.21 -27.08 -5.86
C ARG A 165 1.19 -27.91 -6.65
N SER A 166 -0.06 -27.45 -6.76
CA SER A 166 -1.10 -28.20 -7.49
C SER A 166 -0.83 -28.33 -8.99
N ARG A 167 -0.10 -27.38 -9.61
CA ARG A 167 0.36 -27.49 -11.01
C ARG A 167 1.32 -28.67 -11.21
N PHE A 168 2.09 -29.04 -10.17
CA PHE A 168 3.07 -30.12 -10.23
C PHE A 168 2.53 -31.48 -9.76
N ASP A 169 1.39 -31.52 -9.05
CA ASP A 169 0.79 -32.79 -8.60
C ASP A 169 0.47 -33.72 -9.79
N GLY A 170 -0.13 -33.21 -10.87
CA GLY A 170 -0.37 -33.99 -12.09
C GLY A 170 0.87 -34.31 -12.92
N LEU A 171 2.01 -33.66 -12.64
CA LEU A 171 3.30 -33.96 -13.26
C LEU A 171 4.03 -35.07 -12.52
N ARG A 172 3.84 -35.22 -11.20
CA ARG A 172 4.51 -36.25 -10.37
C ARG A 172 4.26 -37.66 -10.90
N GLU A 173 3.03 -37.96 -11.33
CA GLU A 173 2.67 -39.27 -11.90
C GLU A 173 3.31 -39.54 -13.26
N LYS A 174 3.61 -38.47 -14.02
CA LYS A 174 4.17 -38.54 -15.38
C LYS A 174 5.68 -38.29 -15.40
N ALA A 175 6.28 -37.96 -14.25
CA ALA A 175 7.65 -37.51 -14.14
C ALA A 175 8.62 -38.67 -14.40
N ARG A 176 9.47 -38.49 -15.40
CA ARG A 176 10.52 -39.46 -15.73
C ARG A 176 11.79 -39.10 -14.94
N PRO A 177 12.52 -40.09 -14.38
CA PRO A 177 13.78 -39.81 -13.70
C PRO A 177 14.77 -39.09 -14.63
N TRP A 178 15.35 -38.00 -14.14
CA TRP A 178 16.40 -37.30 -14.87
C TRP A 178 17.65 -38.16 -14.98
N SER A 179 18.19 -38.26 -16.19
CA SER A 179 19.53 -38.78 -16.45
C SER A 179 20.13 -38.07 -17.66
N MET A 180 21.47 -38.05 -17.76
CA MET A 180 22.15 -37.53 -18.95
C MET A 180 21.94 -38.39 -20.21
N GLN A 181 21.38 -39.60 -20.07
CA GLN A 181 21.09 -40.52 -21.17
C GLN A 181 19.63 -40.45 -21.64
N THR A 182 18.77 -39.79 -20.86
CA THR A 182 17.34 -39.64 -21.18
C THR A 182 17.14 -38.44 -22.09
N ARG A 183 16.33 -38.61 -23.15
CA ARG A 183 15.88 -37.51 -24.01
C ARG A 183 14.58 -36.91 -23.46
N PHE A 184 14.55 -35.59 -23.37
CA PHE A 184 13.39 -34.83 -22.92
C PHE A 184 12.96 -33.86 -24.01
N ALA A 185 11.65 -33.68 -24.15
CA ALA A 185 11.00 -32.67 -24.98
C ALA A 185 10.46 -31.53 -24.11
N VAL A 186 10.12 -30.40 -24.73
CA VAL A 186 9.35 -29.34 -24.07
C VAL A 186 8.05 -29.94 -23.53
N GLU A 187 7.61 -29.50 -22.35
CA GLU A 187 6.44 -30.00 -21.60
C GLU A 187 6.66 -31.31 -20.82
N ASP A 188 7.78 -32.02 -21.02
CA ASP A 188 8.02 -33.24 -20.28
C ASP A 188 8.14 -32.99 -18.77
N ALA A 189 7.59 -33.92 -18.01
CA ALA A 189 7.78 -33.98 -16.56
C ALA A 189 9.08 -34.73 -16.23
N VAL A 190 9.90 -34.11 -15.38
CA VAL A 190 11.22 -34.59 -14.97
C VAL A 190 11.23 -34.74 -13.45
N SER A 191 11.76 -35.86 -12.94
CA SER A 191 12.03 -36.05 -11.52
C SER A 191 13.54 -36.00 -11.27
N HIS A 192 14.00 -35.03 -10.48
CA HIS A 192 15.41 -34.87 -10.13
C HIS A 192 15.63 -35.06 -8.62
N ALA A 193 16.57 -35.91 -8.24
CA ALA A 193 16.80 -36.30 -6.84
C ALA A 193 17.05 -35.12 -5.88
N LYS A 194 17.68 -34.03 -6.35
CA LYS A 194 17.97 -32.84 -5.54
C LYS A 194 16.90 -31.74 -5.65
N PHE A 195 16.22 -31.64 -6.79
CA PHE A 195 15.40 -30.47 -7.12
C PHE A 195 13.90 -30.80 -7.18
N GLY A 196 13.53 -32.06 -6.97
CA GLY A 196 12.14 -32.51 -7.01
C GLY A 196 11.62 -32.65 -8.43
N VAL A 197 10.32 -32.48 -8.59
CA VAL A 197 9.63 -32.59 -9.89
C VAL A 197 9.65 -31.25 -10.61
N GLY A 198 9.95 -31.28 -11.90
CA GLY A 198 10.01 -30.12 -12.78
C GLY A 198 9.39 -30.39 -14.14
N ARG A 199 9.10 -29.32 -14.88
CA ARG A 199 8.61 -29.36 -16.26
C ARG A 199 9.63 -28.72 -17.19
N VAL A 200 9.93 -29.39 -18.29
CA VAL A 200 10.83 -28.84 -19.31
C VAL A 200 10.13 -27.68 -20.00
N ARG A 201 10.78 -26.51 -19.97
CA ARG A 201 10.28 -25.26 -20.52
C ARG A 201 10.87 -24.95 -21.89
N ALA A 202 12.14 -25.30 -22.10
CA ALA A 202 12.85 -25.06 -23.34
C ALA A 202 13.95 -26.09 -23.58
N LEU A 203 14.28 -26.30 -24.85
CA LEU A 203 15.45 -27.07 -25.29
C LEU A 203 16.53 -26.07 -25.71
N VAL A 204 17.72 -26.21 -25.14
CA VAL A 204 18.88 -25.37 -25.39
C VAL A 204 19.93 -26.22 -26.11
N PRO A 205 20.16 -26.01 -27.42
CA PRO A 205 21.15 -26.79 -28.16
C PRO A 205 22.56 -26.70 -27.56
N PRO A 206 23.40 -27.75 -27.68
CA PRO A 206 23.11 -29.02 -28.37
C PRO A 206 22.48 -30.12 -27.48
N ASN A 207 22.58 -29.99 -26.15
CA ASN A 207 22.23 -31.07 -25.21
C ASN A 207 21.80 -30.55 -23.82
N LYS A 208 21.16 -29.37 -23.77
CA LYS A 208 20.66 -28.76 -22.52
C LYS A 208 19.14 -28.61 -22.57
N ILE A 209 18.51 -28.69 -21.41
CA ILE A 209 17.10 -28.37 -21.18
C ILE A 209 16.97 -27.35 -20.06
N GLU A 210 16.01 -26.44 -20.16
CA GLU A 210 15.59 -25.59 -19.04
C GLU A 210 14.38 -26.22 -18.37
N VAL A 211 14.47 -26.43 -17.06
CA VAL A 211 13.43 -27.09 -16.27
C VAL A 211 12.95 -26.12 -15.19
N GLU A 212 11.64 -25.89 -15.17
CA GLU A 212 10.93 -25.16 -14.11
C GLU A 212 10.54 -26.15 -13.01
N PHE A 213 11.08 -26.00 -11.81
CA PHE A 213 10.84 -26.88 -10.66
C PHE A 213 9.71 -26.37 -9.75
N GLU A 214 9.21 -27.25 -8.87
CA GLU A 214 8.13 -26.95 -7.92
C GLU A 214 8.46 -25.82 -6.92
N ASP A 215 9.75 -25.55 -6.69
CA ASP A 215 10.23 -24.43 -5.87
C ASP A 215 10.22 -23.08 -6.62
N GLY A 216 9.79 -23.08 -7.90
CA GLY A 216 9.80 -21.92 -8.78
C GLY A 216 11.15 -21.61 -9.41
N SER A 217 12.19 -22.40 -9.13
CA SER A 217 13.50 -22.22 -9.76
C SER A 217 13.52 -22.76 -11.19
N ILE A 218 14.15 -22.00 -12.09
CA ILE A 218 14.46 -22.46 -13.44
C ILE A 218 15.92 -22.88 -13.44
N ARG A 219 16.21 -24.12 -13.86
CA ARG A 219 17.57 -24.64 -13.94
C ARG A 219 17.85 -25.23 -15.31
N THR A 220 19.03 -24.95 -15.82
CA THR A 220 19.55 -25.59 -17.01
C THR A 220 20.21 -26.91 -16.64
N MET A 221 19.80 -27.99 -17.30
CA MET A 221 20.29 -29.34 -17.06
C MET A 221 20.78 -29.96 -18.37
N LEU A 222 21.80 -30.82 -18.28
CA LEU A 222 22.23 -31.63 -19.41
C LEU A 222 21.29 -32.82 -19.59
N HIS A 223 21.06 -33.20 -20.84
CA HIS A 223 20.32 -34.40 -21.21
C HIS A 223 20.98 -35.07 -22.42
N ALA A 224 20.43 -36.19 -22.89
CA ALA A 224 20.98 -36.86 -24.06
C ALA A 224 20.89 -35.94 -25.29
N ALA A 225 21.97 -35.86 -26.06
CA ALA A 225 22.00 -35.12 -27.31
C ALA A 225 20.86 -35.59 -28.25
N GLN A 226 20.24 -34.62 -28.93
CA GLN A 226 19.20 -34.88 -29.93
C GLN A 226 19.73 -35.71 -31.10
#